data_AF-A0AAV3S8N5-F1
#
_entry.id   AF-A0AAV3S8N5-F1
#
_cell.length_a   1.000
_cell.length_b   1.000
_cell.length_c   1.000
_cell.angle_alpha   90.00
_cell.angle_beta   90.00
_cell.angle_gamma   90.00
#
_symmetry.space_group_name_H-M   'P 1'
#
loop_
_entity.id
_entity.type
_entity.pdbx_description
1 polymer ?
#
loop_
_entity_poly.entity_id
_entity_poly.type
_entity_poly.pdbx_seq_one_letter_code
_entity_poly.pdbx_strand_id
1 'polypeptide(L)'
;MLATDDRAVSPVIGVILMVAITVILAAVIGTFVLGLGGNLQQNAQAGVSIEQTANPNNSTSNVTITINSMPRANAVEYQGPNDANFSKVGTTVGASKTISNLSSGDRVVVRATSDQYSNATIRTYTVE
;
A
#
# COMPACT_ATOMS: atom_id res chain seq x y z
N MET A 1 67.12 -14.20 10.22
CA MET A 1 66.33 -12.95 10.16
C MET A 1 64.87 -13.36 10.16
N LEU A 2 64.30 -13.56 11.34
CA LEU A 2 62.88 -13.85 11.51
C LEU A 2 62.49 -13.31 12.90
N ALA A 3 62.04 -12.06 12.93
CA ALA A 3 61.32 -11.52 14.07
C ALA A 3 60.06 -10.92 13.46
N THR A 4 59.11 -11.82 13.18
CA THR A 4 57.74 -11.47 12.84
C THR A 4 57.22 -10.57 13.95
N ASP A 5 56.81 -9.36 13.59
CA ASP A 5 56.23 -8.35 14.47
C ASP A 5 54.90 -8.83 15.08
N ASP A 6 55.00 -9.76 16.03
CA ASP A 6 53.91 -10.12 16.93
C ASP A 6 53.80 -9.00 17.97
N ARG A 7 53.27 -7.85 17.54
CA ARG A 7 52.72 -6.86 18.46
C ARG A 7 51.51 -7.50 19.13
N ALA A 8 51.80 -8.28 20.16
CA ALA A 8 50.84 -8.75 21.15
C ALA A 8 50.15 -7.50 21.72
N VAL A 9 48.94 -7.26 21.22
CA VAL A 9 48.05 -6.23 21.76
C VAL A 9 47.89 -6.53 23.24
N SER A 10 48.17 -5.55 24.10
CA SER A 10 48.06 -5.78 25.54
C SER A 10 46.64 -6.20 25.89
N PRO A 11 46.42 -7.08 26.89
CA PRO A 11 45.10 -7.59 27.23
C PRO A 11 44.05 -6.49 27.41
N VAL A 12 44.46 -5.32 27.89
CA VAL A 12 43.60 -4.15 28.08
C VAL A 12 43.25 -3.44 26.77
N ILE A 13 44.21 -3.30 25.85
CA ILE A 13 43.96 -2.65 24.55
C ILE A 13 43.08 -3.55 23.67
N GLY A 14 43.25 -4.87 23.75
CA GLY A 14 42.37 -5.82 23.05
C GLY A 14 40.91 -5.71 23.47
N VAL A 15 40.66 -5.55 24.79
CA VAL A 15 39.29 -5.37 25.32
C VAL A 15 38.67 -4.06 24.85
N ILE A 16 39.43 -2.95 24.89
CA ILE A 16 38.92 -1.65 24.43
C ILE A 16 38.57 -1.71 22.94
N LEU A 17 39.40 -2.33 22.11
CA LEU A 17 39.15 -2.46 20.67
C LEU A 17 37.95 -3.37 20.36
N MET A 18 37.80 -4.48 21.09
CA MET A 18 36.67 -5.39 20.93
C MET A 18 35.34 -4.73 21.34
N VAL A 19 35.34 -4.01 22.47
CA VAL A 19 34.16 -3.30 22.95
C VAL A 19 33.80 -2.15 22.00
N ALA A 20 34.78 -1.39 21.52
CA ALA A 20 34.52 -0.26 20.61
C ALA A 20 33.78 -0.69 19.33
N ILE A 21 34.25 -1.76 18.68
CA ILE A 21 33.64 -2.23 17.41
C ILE A 21 32.23 -2.78 17.67
N THR A 22 32.05 -3.57 18.73
CA THR A 22 30.73 -4.15 19.05
C THR A 22 29.70 -3.08 19.42
N VAL A 23 30.10 -2.01 20.11
CA VAL A 23 29.22 -0.85 20.41
C VAL A 23 28.82 -0.11 19.14
N ILE A 24 29.75 0.11 18.20
CA ILE A 24 29.44 0.74 16.91
C ILE A 24 28.47 -0.14 16.11
N LEU A 25 28.75 -1.43 15.98
CA LEU A 25 27.88 -2.35 15.23
C LEU A 25 26.48 -2.46 15.85
N ALA A 26 26.38 -2.51 17.18
CA ALA A 26 25.10 -2.53 17.89
C ALA A 26 24.30 -1.25 17.65
N ALA A 27 24.94 -0.08 17.72
CA ALA A 27 24.29 1.21 17.47
C ALA A 27 23.77 1.32 16.02
N VAL A 28 24.59 0.91 15.05
CA VAL A 28 24.24 0.95 13.62
C VAL A 28 23.09 -0.01 13.30
N ILE A 29 23.15 -1.26 13.76
CA ILE A 29 22.05 -2.20 13.53
C ILE A 29 20.78 -1.73 14.25
N GLY A 30 20.89 -1.13 15.45
CA GLY A 30 19.77 -0.52 16.16
C GLY A 30 19.06 0.56 15.34
N THR A 31 19.80 1.44 14.67
CA THR A 31 19.21 2.46 13.80
C THR A 31 18.64 1.88 12.50
N PHE A 32 19.26 0.83 11.93
CA PHE A 32 18.70 0.12 10.78
C PHE A 32 17.39 -0.60 11.11
N VAL A 33 17.32 -1.30 12.24
CA VAL A 33 16.12 -2.02 12.68
C VAL A 33 14.99 -1.05 13.03
N LEU A 34 15.32 0.05 13.73
CA LEU A 34 14.34 1.09 14.05
C LEU A 34 13.87 1.84 12.78
N GLY A 35 14.77 2.09 11.83
CA GLY A 35 14.46 2.72 10.54
C GLY A 35 13.57 1.87 9.62
N LEU A 36 13.64 0.53 9.74
CA LEU A 36 12.75 -0.40 9.02
C LEU A 36 11.32 -0.43 9.60
N GLY A 37 11.13 -0.08 10.87
CA GLY A 37 9.79 -0.01 11.49
C GLY A 37 8.95 1.18 11.01
N GLY A 38 9.59 2.27 10.57
CA GLY A 38 8.91 3.51 10.19
C GLY A 38 8.27 3.51 8.79
N ASN A 39 8.61 2.55 7.93
CA ASN A 39 8.15 2.50 6.53
C ASN A 39 7.12 1.40 6.25
N LEU A 40 6.58 0.74 7.28
CA LEU A 40 5.38 -0.08 7.13
C LEU A 40 4.16 0.83 7.09
N GLN A 41 4.08 1.70 6.07
CA GLN A 41 2.89 2.47 5.78
C GLN A 41 1.81 1.48 5.37
N GLN A 42 1.01 1.06 6.35
CA GLN A 42 -0.11 0.18 6.11
C GLN A 42 -1.13 0.96 5.29
N ASN A 43 -1.40 0.47 4.08
CA ASN A 43 -2.37 1.05 3.17
C ASN A 43 -3.75 0.45 3.44
N ALA A 44 -4.79 1.23 3.16
CA ALA A 44 -6.17 0.75 3.22
C ALA A 44 -6.36 -0.38 2.19
N GLN A 45 -6.95 -1.51 2.60
CA GLN A 45 -7.16 -2.66 1.72
C GLN A 45 -8.62 -3.08 1.73
N ALA A 46 -9.20 -3.20 0.55
CA ALA A 46 -10.53 -3.77 0.30
C ALA A 46 -10.53 -4.62 -0.98
N GLY A 47 -11.31 -5.69 -1.01
CA GLY A 47 -11.59 -6.50 -2.19
C GLY A 47 -12.87 -6.03 -2.85
N VAL A 48 -12.80 -5.68 -4.14
CA VAL A 48 -13.93 -5.14 -4.91
C VAL A 48 -14.05 -5.88 -6.25
N SER A 49 -15.27 -6.28 -6.61
CA SER A 49 -15.63 -6.77 -7.93
C SER A 49 -16.17 -5.63 -8.79
N ILE A 50 -15.80 -5.62 -10.06
CA ILE A 50 -16.26 -4.65 -11.04
C ILE A 50 -16.80 -5.44 -12.22
N GLU A 51 -18.04 -5.17 -12.59
CA GLU A 51 -18.74 -5.83 -13.69
C GLU A 51 -19.26 -4.77 -14.68
N GLN A 52 -18.90 -4.91 -15.95
CA GLN A 52 -19.45 -4.11 -17.04
C GLN A 52 -20.65 -4.84 -17.65
N THR A 53 -21.75 -4.12 -17.81
CA THR A 53 -22.94 -4.57 -18.53
C THR A 53 -23.15 -3.61 -19.70
N ALA A 54 -22.99 -4.10 -20.93
CA ALA A 54 -23.34 -3.33 -22.12
C ALA A 54 -24.86 -3.11 -22.15
N ASN A 55 -25.31 -1.90 -22.43
CA ASN A 55 -26.72 -1.63 -22.66
C ASN A 55 -27.03 -1.89 -24.14
N PRO A 56 -27.88 -2.85 -24.52
CA PRO A 56 -28.17 -3.12 -25.93
C PRO A 56 -28.97 -2.00 -26.61
N ASN A 57 -29.58 -1.09 -25.85
CA ASN A 57 -30.46 -0.04 -26.38
C ASN A 57 -29.75 1.30 -26.65
N ASN A 58 -28.50 1.45 -26.21
CA ASN A 58 -27.70 2.66 -26.38
C ASN A 58 -26.24 2.21 -26.43
N SER A 59 -25.35 2.80 -27.25
CA SER A 59 -23.92 2.43 -27.30
C SER A 59 -23.14 2.83 -26.03
N THR A 60 -23.74 2.62 -24.86
CA THR A 60 -23.23 2.92 -23.54
C THR A 60 -23.24 1.67 -22.67
N SER A 61 -22.33 1.64 -21.72
CA SER A 61 -22.12 0.56 -20.77
C SER A 61 -22.41 1.06 -19.35
N ASN A 62 -22.85 0.13 -18.50
CA ASN A 62 -22.99 0.36 -17.07
C ASN A 62 -21.88 -0.41 -16.35
N VAL A 63 -21.26 0.20 -15.35
CA VAL A 63 -20.25 -0.45 -14.52
C VAL A 63 -20.80 -0.57 -13.11
N THR A 64 -20.92 -1.80 -12.62
CA THR A 64 -21.34 -2.10 -11.25
C THR A 64 -20.13 -2.47 -10.41
N ILE A 65 -19.99 -1.79 -9.28
CA ILE A 65 -18.91 -1.98 -8.31
C ILE A 65 -19.53 -2.62 -7.07
N THR A 66 -19.00 -3.77 -6.63
CA THR A 66 -19.48 -4.51 -5.47
C THR A 66 -18.35 -4.77 -4.47
N ILE A 67 -18.59 -4.45 -3.21
CA ILE A 67 -17.61 -4.64 -2.13
C ILE A 67 -17.68 -6.09 -1.63
N ASN A 68 -16.60 -6.86 -1.79
CA ASN A 68 -16.53 -8.27 -1.35
C ASN A 68 -15.84 -8.43 0.02
N SER A 69 -14.88 -7.56 0.33
CA SER A 69 -14.15 -7.61 1.60
C SER A 69 -13.53 -6.26 1.94
N MET A 70 -13.41 -5.95 3.23
CA MET A 70 -12.77 -4.70 3.72
C MET A 70 -11.95 -4.97 4.98
N PRO A 71 -10.85 -5.73 4.89
CA PRO A 71 -10.04 -6.07 6.06
C PRO A 71 -9.36 -4.86 6.72
N ARG A 72 -9.06 -3.79 5.96
CA ARG A 72 -8.36 -2.59 6.44
C ARG A 72 -8.89 -1.29 5.84
N ALA A 73 -10.16 -1.27 5.43
CA ALA A 73 -10.81 -0.11 4.84
C ALA A 73 -12.11 0.19 5.58
N ASN A 74 -12.40 1.48 5.79
CA ASN A 74 -13.64 1.95 6.39
C ASN A 74 -14.71 2.17 5.32
N ALA A 75 -14.32 2.61 4.12
CA ALA A 75 -15.23 2.77 3.00
C ALA A 75 -14.55 2.47 1.67
N VAL A 76 -15.36 2.19 0.66
CA VAL A 76 -14.95 2.14 -0.74
C VAL A 76 -15.61 3.28 -1.48
N GLU A 77 -14.82 3.96 -2.30
CA GLU A 77 -15.21 5.09 -3.11
C GLU A 77 -14.88 4.83 -4.57
N TYR A 78 -15.60 5.49 -5.46
CA TYR A 78 -15.40 5.43 -6.89
C TYR A 78 -15.35 6.84 -7.48
N GLN A 79 -14.68 7.00 -8.61
CA GLN A 79 -14.69 8.23 -9.41
C GLN A 79 -14.99 7.83 -10.85
N GLY A 80 -16.08 8.36 -11.40
CA GLY A 80 -16.40 8.22 -12.81
C GLY A 80 -15.56 9.15 -13.70
N PRO A 81 -15.66 8.98 -15.03
CA PRO A 81 -14.86 9.73 -16.01
C PRO A 81 -15.10 11.25 -15.96
N ASN A 82 -16.31 11.67 -15.60
CA ASN A 82 -16.72 13.08 -15.57
C ASN A 82 -16.83 13.64 -14.13
N ASP A 83 -16.44 12.86 -13.12
CA ASP A 83 -16.55 13.27 -11.72
C ASP A 83 -15.26 13.95 -11.26
N ALA A 84 -15.37 15.18 -10.74
CA ALA A 84 -14.24 15.89 -10.15
C ALA A 84 -13.80 15.31 -8.78
N ASN A 85 -14.69 14.57 -8.11
CA ASN A 85 -14.49 14.04 -6.77
C ASN A 85 -14.86 12.56 -6.69
N PHE A 86 -14.29 11.86 -5.70
CA PHE A 86 -14.69 10.50 -5.36
C PHE A 86 -16.06 10.49 -4.66
N SER A 87 -16.90 9.55 -5.05
CA SER A 87 -18.21 9.30 -4.45
C SER A 87 -18.22 7.94 -3.76
N LYS A 88 -19.00 7.81 -2.70
CA LYS A 88 -19.00 6.62 -1.84
C LYS A 88 -19.78 5.48 -2.49
N VAL A 89 -19.16 4.30 -2.61
CA VAL A 89 -19.85 3.03 -2.96
C VAL A 89 -20.61 2.52 -1.73
N GLY A 90 -19.92 2.46 -0.58
CA GLY A 90 -20.50 1.98 0.67
C GLY A 90 -19.47 1.82 1.79
N THR A 91 -19.97 1.51 2.99
CA THR A 91 -19.19 1.23 4.21
C THR A 91 -19.31 -0.22 4.69
N THR A 92 -20.09 -1.06 4.00
CA THR A 92 -20.33 -2.44 4.40
C THR A 92 -20.05 -3.40 3.24
N VAL A 93 -19.54 -4.59 3.55
CA VAL A 93 -19.39 -5.67 2.57
C VAL A 93 -20.76 -6.03 2.01
N GLY A 94 -20.86 -6.17 0.69
CA GLY A 94 -22.11 -6.40 -0.04
C GLY A 94 -22.78 -5.12 -0.55
N ALA A 95 -22.32 -3.93 -0.17
CA ALA A 95 -22.78 -2.70 -0.81
C ALA A 95 -22.30 -2.65 -2.27
N SER A 96 -23.19 -2.22 -3.15
CA SER A 96 -22.89 -2.06 -4.57
C SER A 96 -23.36 -0.71 -5.09
N LYS A 97 -22.67 -0.22 -6.12
CA LYS A 97 -23.03 1.00 -6.83
C LYS A 97 -22.84 0.79 -8.32
N THR A 98 -23.87 1.14 -9.09
CA THR A 98 -23.82 1.14 -10.55
C THR A 98 -23.63 2.56 -11.06
N ILE A 99 -22.69 2.71 -11.98
CA ILE A 99 -22.42 3.92 -12.75
C ILE A 99 -22.95 3.67 -14.15
N SER A 100 -23.87 4.52 -14.58
CA SER A 100 -24.58 4.36 -15.85
C SER A 100 -24.05 5.31 -16.91
N ASN A 101 -24.35 5.01 -18.18
CA ASN A 101 -24.03 5.86 -19.34
C ASN A 101 -22.53 6.09 -19.58
N LEU A 102 -21.71 5.07 -19.34
CA LEU A 102 -20.29 5.13 -19.68
C LEU A 102 -20.10 4.80 -21.16
N SER A 103 -19.25 5.56 -21.83
CA SER A 103 -18.85 5.35 -23.21
C SER A 103 -17.54 4.57 -23.31
N SER A 104 -17.27 4.00 -24.48
CA SER A 104 -16.01 3.30 -24.73
C SER A 104 -14.82 4.26 -24.52
N GLY A 105 -13.84 3.82 -23.73
CA GLY A 105 -12.68 4.61 -23.31
C GLY A 105 -12.84 5.33 -21.97
N ASP A 106 -14.03 5.33 -21.37
CA ASP A 106 -14.24 5.95 -20.05
C ASP A 106 -13.56 5.17 -18.93
N ARG A 107 -12.99 5.90 -17.96
CA ARG A 107 -12.26 5.33 -16.84
C ARG A 107 -13.02 5.51 -15.54
N VAL A 108 -13.14 4.42 -14.79
CA VAL A 108 -13.68 4.38 -13.44
C VAL A 108 -12.58 3.98 -12.48
N VAL A 109 -12.27 4.85 -11.51
CA VAL A 109 -11.26 4.60 -10.48
C VAL A 109 -11.95 4.19 -9.20
N VAL A 110 -11.47 3.12 -8.55
CA VAL A 110 -12.02 2.64 -7.26
C VAL A 110 -10.94 2.65 -6.19
N ARG A 111 -11.27 3.22 -5.04
CA ARG A 111 -10.34 3.47 -3.93
C ARG A 111 -10.92 2.97 -2.60
N ALA A 112 -10.07 2.43 -1.75
CA ALA A 112 -10.36 2.18 -0.33
C ALA A 112 -9.91 3.39 0.49
N THR A 113 -10.77 3.84 1.39
CA THR A 113 -10.45 4.85 2.39
C THR A 113 -10.45 4.26 3.79
N SER A 114 -9.57 4.75 4.65
CA SER A 114 -9.45 4.35 6.05
C SER A 114 -9.03 5.55 6.88
N ASP A 115 -9.51 5.62 8.12
CA ASP A 115 -9.14 6.68 9.07
C ASP A 115 -7.77 6.42 9.72
N GLN A 116 -7.27 5.17 9.63
CA GLN A 116 -6.05 4.69 10.30
C GLN A 116 -4.90 4.42 9.31
N TYR A 117 -5.20 4.32 8.02
CA TYR A 117 -4.29 3.88 6.98
C TYR A 117 -4.34 4.81 5.78
N SER A 118 -3.23 4.94 5.06
CA SER A 118 -3.18 5.73 3.83
C SER A 118 -4.19 5.19 2.82
N ASN A 119 -5.02 6.09 2.25
CA ASN A 119 -5.99 5.73 1.21
C ASN A 119 -5.27 5.07 0.02
N ALA A 120 -5.85 4.00 -0.52
CA ALA A 120 -5.21 3.23 -1.59
C ALA A 120 -6.19 2.95 -2.73
N THR A 121 -5.76 3.23 -3.95
CA THR A 121 -6.49 2.86 -5.16
C THR A 121 -6.42 1.35 -5.32
N ILE A 122 -7.56 0.68 -5.31
CA ILE A 122 -7.64 -0.78 -5.31
C ILE A 122 -7.64 -1.28 -6.75
N ARG A 123 -8.45 -0.66 -7.62
CA ARG A 123 -8.62 -1.06 -9.03
C ARG A 123 -9.01 0.15 -9.87
N THR A 124 -8.54 0.16 -11.10
CA THR A 124 -9.01 1.07 -12.16
C THR A 124 -9.63 0.22 -13.25
N TYR A 125 -10.81 0.61 -13.70
CA TYR A 125 -11.53 -0.03 -14.78
C TYR A 125 -11.65 0.92 -15.96
N THR A 126 -11.36 0.44 -17.16
CA THR A 126 -11.60 1.17 -18.40
C THR A 126 -12.71 0.45 -19.13
N VAL A 127 -13.74 1.19 -19.52
CA VAL A 127 -14.87 0.67 -20.30
C VAL A 127 -14.39 0.42 -21.72
N GLU A 128 -14.57 -0.80 -22.19
CA GLU A 128 -14.37 -1.18 -23.59
C GLU A 128 -15.63 -0.92 -24.42
#